data_AF-A0A941ZMK5-F1
#
_entry.id   AF-A0A941ZMK5-F1
#
_cell.length_a   1.000
_cell.length_b   1.000
_cell.length_c   1.000
_cell.angle_alpha   90.00
_cell.angle_beta   90.00
_cell.angle_gamma   90.00
#
_symmetry.space_group_name_H-M   'P 1'
#
loop_
_entity.id
_entity.type
_entity.pdbx_description
1 polymer ?
#
loop_
_entity_poly.entity_id
_entity_poly.type
_entity_poly.pdbx_seq_one_letter_code
_entity_poly.pdbx_strand_id
1 'polypeptide(L)'
;MVDLEAMPAPGQTPAELRHHGEDDDALLRRLIENHARFTGSDVAKAILGNWQVARSMFVKVFPKEYRRALKELAAKEAQLAK
;
A
#
# COMPACT_ATOMS: atom_id res chain seq x y z
N MET A 1 14.24 -3.65 -11.94
CA MET A 1 13.71 -2.30 -12.24
C MET A 1 12.44 -2.09 -11.42
N VAL A 2 12.20 -0.87 -10.92
CA VAL A 2 11.10 -0.55 -10.00
C VAL A 2 10.10 0.38 -10.69
N ASP A 3 8.80 0.13 -10.55
CA ASP A 3 7.76 1.02 -11.03
C ASP A 3 7.40 2.07 -9.96
N LEU A 4 7.24 3.30 -10.40
CA LEU A 4 6.76 4.42 -9.60
C LEU A 4 5.32 4.72 -10.04
N GLU A 5 4.37 4.42 -9.17
CA GLU A 5 2.94 4.55 -9.45
C GLU A 5 2.33 5.59 -8.51
N ALA A 6 1.34 6.32 -9.00
CA ALA A 6 0.53 7.16 -8.11
C ALA A 6 -0.16 6.27 -7.07
N MET A 7 -0.37 6.80 -5.85
CA MET A 7 -1.14 6.07 -4.87
C MET A 7 -2.55 5.76 -5.40
N PRO A 8 -2.99 4.49 -5.38
CA PRO A 8 -4.32 4.12 -5.85
C PRO A 8 -5.40 4.72 -4.96
N ALA A 9 -6.62 4.86 -5.49
CA ALA A 9 -7.76 5.24 -4.66
C ALA A 9 -8.07 4.12 -3.63
N PRO A 10 -8.76 4.44 -2.52
CA PRO A 10 -9.09 3.42 -1.52
C PRO A 10 -9.89 2.28 -2.16
N GLY A 11 -9.55 1.03 -1.85
CA GLY A 11 -10.24 -0.14 -2.36
C GLY A 11 -9.82 -0.58 -3.77
N GLN A 12 -8.87 0.11 -4.41
CA GLN A 12 -8.44 -0.23 -5.77
C GLN A 12 -7.24 -1.18 -5.82
N THR A 13 -6.66 -1.57 -4.68
CA THR A 13 -5.52 -2.49 -4.67
C THR A 13 -6.01 -3.90 -4.97
N PRO A 14 -5.54 -4.56 -6.07
CA PRO A 14 -5.90 -5.95 -6.36
C PRO A 14 -5.55 -6.86 -5.20
N ALA A 15 -6.42 -7.81 -4.88
CA ALA A 15 -6.29 -8.65 -3.68
C ALA A 15 -4.93 -9.38 -3.61
N GLU A 16 -4.44 -9.86 -4.74
CA GLU A 16 -3.16 -10.55 -4.88
C GLU A 16 -1.94 -9.64 -4.70
N LEU A 17 -2.13 -8.32 -4.76
CA LEU A 17 -1.09 -7.31 -4.56
C LEU A 17 -1.22 -6.57 -3.23
N ARG A 18 -2.23 -6.90 -2.41
CA ARG A 18 -2.43 -6.31 -1.08
C ARG A 18 -1.34 -6.79 -0.14
N HIS A 19 -0.71 -5.85 0.54
CA HIS A 19 0.26 -6.18 1.58
C HIS A 19 -0.46 -6.33 2.92
N HIS A 20 -0.17 -7.42 3.65
CA HIS A 20 -0.94 -7.82 4.86
C HIS A 20 -2.46 -8.00 4.63
N GLY A 21 -2.89 -8.21 3.38
CA GLY A 21 -4.31 -8.28 3.04
C GLY A 21 -5.06 -6.93 3.10
N GLU A 22 -4.33 -5.83 3.33
CA GLU A 22 -4.88 -4.48 3.42
C GLU A 22 -4.77 -3.75 2.07
N ASP A 23 -5.75 -2.89 1.76
CA ASP A 23 -5.63 -1.92 0.67
C ASP A 23 -4.49 -0.93 0.96
N ASP A 24 -3.82 -0.46 -0.09
CA ASP A 24 -2.61 0.37 0.06
C ASP A 24 -2.87 1.68 0.83
N ASP A 25 -4.03 2.32 0.59
CA ASP A 25 -4.42 3.55 1.29
C ASP A 25 -4.61 3.32 2.80
N ALA A 26 -5.29 2.22 3.16
CA ALA A 26 -5.55 1.85 4.53
C ALA A 26 -4.26 1.47 5.27
N LEU A 27 -3.41 0.66 4.63
CA LEU A 27 -2.11 0.28 5.16
C LEU A 27 -1.22 1.52 5.39
N LEU A 28 -1.09 2.39 4.38
CA LEU A 28 -0.25 3.59 4.47
C LEU A 28 -0.72 4.48 5.63
N ARG A 29 -2.02 4.74 5.72
CA ARG A 29 -2.60 5.54 6.80
C ARG A 29 -2.31 4.92 8.17
N ARG A 30 -2.54 3.61 8.34
CA ARG A 30 -2.27 2.88 9.58
C ARG A 30 -0.80 2.98 10.00
N LEU A 31 0.12 2.87 9.05
CA LEU A 31 1.56 3.00 9.32
C LEU A 31 1.93 4.40 9.78
N ILE A 32 1.35 5.45 9.18
CA ILE A 32 1.57 6.84 9.58
C ILE A 32 0.93 7.12 10.95
N GLU A 33 -0.26 6.59 11.23
CA GLU A 33 -0.92 6.68 12.54
C GLU A 33 -0.06 6.03 13.63
N ASN A 34 0.46 4.83 13.38
CA ASN A 34 1.39 4.15 14.29
C ASN A 34 2.65 4.97 14.51
N HIS A 35 3.22 5.52 13.44
CA HIS A 35 4.40 6.38 13.55
C HIS A 35 4.11 7.60 14.43
N ALA A 36 3.02 8.34 14.18
CA ALA A 36 2.61 9.48 15.00
C ALA A 36 2.42 9.08 16.48
N ARG A 37 1.79 7.93 16.73
CA ARG A 37 1.56 7.40 18.09
C ARG A 37 2.86 7.05 18.81
N PHE A 38 3.79 6.38 18.14
CA PHE A 38 5.01 5.86 18.77
C PHE A 38 6.15 6.88 18.84
N THR A 39 6.20 7.86 17.94
CA THR A 39 7.29 8.85 17.89
C THR A 39 6.85 10.25 18.30
N GLY A 40 5.55 10.53 18.33
CA GLY A 40 5.02 11.88 18.56
C GLY A 40 5.23 12.82 17.37
N SER A 41 5.64 12.34 16.20
CA SER A 41 5.99 13.15 15.02
C SER A 41 4.89 14.14 14.61
N ASP A 42 5.19 15.43 14.66
CA ASP A 42 4.27 16.49 14.25
C ASP A 42 4.04 16.49 12.74
N VAL A 43 5.04 16.07 11.95
CA VAL A 43 4.89 15.87 10.50
C VAL A 43 3.84 14.80 10.21
N ALA A 44 3.88 13.67 10.92
CA ALA A 44 2.89 12.62 10.74
C ALA A 44 1.49 13.06 11.17
N LYS A 45 1.36 13.83 12.27
CA LYS A 45 0.08 14.43 12.67
C LYS A 45 -0.45 15.39 11.60
N ALA A 46 0.41 16.22 11.00
CA ALA A 46 0.02 17.15 9.94
C ALA A 46 -0.44 16.42 8.67
N ILE A 47 0.25 15.34 8.28
CA ILE A 47 -0.13 14.47 7.17
C ILE A 47 -1.53 13.86 7.41
N LEU A 48 -1.76 13.33 8.61
CA LEU A 48 -3.05 12.73 8.98
C LEU A 48 -4.18 13.78 9.06
N GLY A 49 -3.88 14.98 9.53
CA GLY A 49 -4.83 16.09 9.59
C GLY A 49 -5.33 16.56 8.22
N ASN A 50 -4.49 16.44 7.17
CA ASN A 50 -4.81 16.81 5.79
C ASN A 50 -4.73 15.61 4.84
N TRP A 51 -5.21 14.44 5.28
CA TRP A 51 -4.98 13.17 4.61
C TRP A 51 -5.36 13.16 3.12
N GLN A 52 -6.51 13.73 2.75
CA GLN A 52 -7.02 13.77 1.38
C GLN A 52 -6.07 14.49 0.41
N VAL A 53 -5.38 15.54 0.89
CA VAL A 53 -4.39 16.25 0.09
C VAL A 53 -3.06 15.51 0.14
N ALA A 54 -2.59 15.16 1.34
CA ALA A 54 -1.28 14.53 1.53
C ALA A 54 -1.14 13.20 0.77
N ARG A 55 -2.19 12.36 0.75
CA ARG A 55 -2.17 11.07 0.05
C ARG A 55 -1.84 11.18 -1.44
N SER A 56 -2.20 12.30 -2.08
CA SER A 56 -1.99 12.51 -3.51
C SER A 56 -0.52 12.77 -3.85
N MET A 57 0.28 13.11 -2.85
CA MET A 57 1.71 13.36 -2.97
C MET A 57 2.55 12.10 -2.75
N PHE A 58 1.95 11.00 -2.28
CA PHE A 58 2.65 9.73 -2.12
C PHE A 58 2.76 8.99 -3.46
N VAL A 59 3.90 8.34 -3.65
CA VAL A 59 4.20 7.49 -4.78
C VAL A 59 4.36 6.06 -4.27
N LYS A 60 3.60 5.13 -4.83
CA LYS A 60 3.76 3.71 -4.59
C LYS A 60 4.99 3.23 -5.36
N VAL A 61 5.93 2.66 -4.64
CA VAL A 61 7.15 2.07 -5.19
C VAL A 61 6.98 0.56 -5.20
N PHE A 62 6.88 -0.05 -6.38
CA PHE A 62 6.61 -1.48 -6.48
C PHE A 62 7.58 -2.16 -7.48
N PRO A 63 8.46 -3.07 -7.02
CA PRO A 63 9.39 -3.77 -7.91
C PRO A 63 8.65 -4.69 -8.90
N LYS A 64 9.05 -4.66 -10.18
CA LYS A 64 8.44 -5.48 -11.25
C LYS A 64 8.51 -6.98 -10.96
N GLU A 65 9.69 -7.44 -10.54
CA GLU A 65 9.90 -8.86 -10.25
C GLU A 65 9.07 -9.32 -9.05
N TYR A 66 8.87 -8.44 -8.05
CA TYR A 66 8.02 -8.74 -6.92
C TYR A 66 6.55 -8.87 -7.33
N ARG A 67 6.06 -7.96 -8.19
CA ARG A 67 4.71 -8.04 -8.77
C ARG A 67 4.48 -9.33 -9.54
N ARG A 68 5.45 -9.72 -10.35
CA ARG A 68 5.39 -10.94 -11.11
C ARG A 68 5.31 -12.16 -10.19
N ALA A 69 6.18 -12.24 -9.18
CA ALA A 69 6.20 -13.35 -8.24
C ALA A 69 4.87 -13.50 -7.49
N LEU A 70 4.26 -12.39 -7.04
CA LEU A 70 2.96 -12.41 -6.36
C LEU A 70 1.83 -12.92 -7.27
N LYS A 71 1.81 -12.49 -8.53
CA LYS A 71 0.83 -12.97 -9.51
C LYS A 71 0.98 -14.46 -9.82
N GLU A 72 2.22 -14.93 -9.95
CA GLU A 72 2.50 -16.36 -10.16
C GLU A 72 2.08 -17.20 -8.95
N LEU A 73 2.28 -16.70 -7.72
CA LEU A 73 1.84 -17.35 -6.50
C LEU A 73 0.30 -17.46 -6.45
N ALA A 74 -0.40 -16.35 -6.68
CA ALA A 74 -1.87 -16.33 -6.70
C ALA A 74 -2.46 -17.25 -7.78
N ALA A 75 -1.84 -17.30 -8.97
CA ALA A 75 -2.27 -18.20 -10.04
C ALA A 75 -2.09 -19.68 -9.66
N LYS A 76 -0.98 -20.04 -8.98
CA LYS A 76 -0.74 -21.40 -8.48
C LYS A 76 -1.76 -21.79 -7.40
N GLU A 77 -2.04 -20.90 -6.47
CA GLU A 77 -3.06 -21.13 -5.43
C GLU A 77 -4.44 -21.38 -6.04
N ALA A 78 -4.84 -20.58 -7.04
CA ALA A 78 -6.10 -20.76 -7.75
C ALA A 78 -6.17 -22.09 -8.53
N GLN A 79 -5.06 -22.61 -9.03
CA GLN A 79 -5.00 -23.91 -9.69
C GLN A 79 -5.11 -25.08 -8.72
N LEU A 80 -4.52 -24.96 -7.52
CA LEU A 80 -4.59 -26.00 -6.47
C LEU A 80 -5.95 -26.06 -5.77
N ALA A 81 -6.68 -24.95 -5.75
CA ALA A 81 -8.03 -24.88 -5.17
C ALA A 81 -9.13 -25.45 -6.10
N LYS A 82 -8.76 -25.96 -7.27
CA LYS A 82 -9.66 -26.51 -8.30
C LYS A 82 -9.62 -28.02 -8.32
#